data_AF-A0A6S7HY59-F1
#
_entry.id   AF-A0A6S7HY59-F1
#
_cell.length_a   1.000
_cell.length_b   1.000
_cell.length_c   1.000
_cell.angle_alpha   90.00
_cell.angle_beta   90.00
_cell.angle_gamma   90.00
#
_symmetry.space_group_name_H-M   'P 1'
#
loop_
_entity.id
_entity.type
_entity.pdbx_description
1 polymer ?
#
loop_
_entity_poly.entity_id
_entity_poly.type
_entity_poly.pdbx_seq_one_letter_code
_entity_poly.pdbx_strand_id
1 'polypeptide(L)'
;MLVQKKLKMSFTEIDDYEKQQREQKYRDRARERRELFGQPDSAQPGKKKKKGKVTYEQPTKDGIQSDNIGNKMLQAMGWTAGTGLGKARQGIVNPISAKMRNRTAGLGLKGSDFGATAGDSERDILKKMAQSRYNDDD
;
A
#
# COMPACT_ATOMS: atom_id res chain seq x y z
N MET A 1 -50.93 2.91 1.34
CA MET A 1 -51.18 1.59 1.98
C MET A 1 -49.98 1.04 2.76
N LEU A 2 -48.73 1.14 2.26
CA LEU A 2 -47.55 0.55 2.93
C LEU A 2 -47.22 1.17 4.31
N VAL A 3 -47.37 2.49 4.47
CA VAL A 3 -47.02 3.19 5.72
C VAL A 3 -47.98 2.82 6.86
N GLN A 4 -49.29 2.73 6.59
CA GLN A 4 -50.28 2.32 7.59
C GLN A 4 -50.16 0.84 8.00
N LYS A 5 -49.69 -0.01 7.08
CA LYS A 5 -49.42 -1.43 7.37
C LYS A 5 -48.23 -1.55 8.33
N LYS A 6 -47.14 -0.83 8.10
CA LYS A 6 -45.95 -0.83 8.98
C LYS A 6 -46.25 -0.31 10.40
N LEU A 7 -47.14 0.67 10.54
CA LEU A 7 -47.53 1.25 11.84
C LEU A 7 -48.30 0.28 12.76
N LYS A 8 -48.86 -0.81 12.23
CA LYS A 8 -49.63 -1.82 12.99
C LYS A 8 -48.81 -3.09 13.29
N MET A 9 -47.57 -3.18 12.82
CA MET A 9 -46.69 -4.33 13.00
C MET A 9 -45.69 -4.04 14.12
N SER A 10 -45.27 -5.08 14.83
CA SER A 10 -44.18 -4.96 15.80
C SER A 10 -42.85 -4.67 15.11
N PHE A 11 -41.88 -4.12 15.85
CA PHE A 11 -40.56 -3.75 15.33
C PHE A 11 -39.86 -4.91 14.61
N THR A 12 -39.98 -6.14 15.14
CA THR A 12 -39.43 -7.36 14.51
C THR A 12 -40.12 -7.68 13.20
N GLU A 13 -41.44 -7.54 13.14
CA GLU A 13 -42.22 -7.81 11.94
C GLU A 13 -42.02 -6.75 10.85
N ILE A 14 -41.70 -5.51 11.23
CA ILE A 14 -41.33 -4.45 10.27
C ILE A 14 -39.99 -4.80 9.59
N ASP A 15 -39.00 -5.26 10.36
CA ASP A 15 -37.67 -5.58 9.82
C ASP A 15 -37.72 -6.80 8.87
N ASP A 16 -38.49 -7.82 9.24
CA ASP A 16 -38.77 -8.98 8.39
C ASP A 16 -39.51 -8.57 7.10
N TYR A 17 -40.50 -7.67 7.20
CA TYR A 17 -41.20 -7.15 6.03
C TYR A 17 -40.28 -6.36 5.11
N GLU A 18 -39.37 -5.53 5.65
CA GLU A 18 -38.40 -4.79 4.86
C GLU A 18 -37.33 -5.70 4.24
N LYS A 19 -36.92 -6.76 4.95
CA LYS A 19 -36.03 -7.79 4.43
C LYS A 19 -36.68 -8.52 3.25
N GLN A 20 -37.93 -8.94 3.38
CA GLN A 20 -38.68 -9.56 2.28
C GLN A 20 -38.85 -8.63 1.08
N GLN A 21 -39.13 -7.34 1.30
CA GLN A 21 -39.23 -6.36 0.20
C GLN A 21 -37.87 -6.13 -0.49
N ARG A 22 -36.76 -6.13 0.27
CA ARG A 22 -35.40 -6.06 -0.29
C ARG A 22 -35.06 -7.31 -1.09
N GLU A 23 -35.37 -8.49 -0.57
CA GLU A 23 -35.16 -9.78 -1.23
C GLU A 23 -36.02 -9.94 -2.50
N GLN A 24 -37.26 -9.44 -2.51
CA GLN A 24 -38.11 -9.47 -3.71
C GLN A 24 -37.60 -8.53 -4.83
N LYS A 25 -36.84 -7.47 -4.50
CA LYS A 25 -36.35 -6.48 -5.48
C LYS A 25 -34.91 -6.72 -5.92
N TYR A 26 -34.10 -7.42 -5.13
CA TYR A 26 -32.68 -7.66 -5.42
C TYR A 26 -32.41 -9.14 -5.66
N ARG A 27 -32.03 -9.47 -6.90
CA ARG A 27 -31.51 -10.79 -7.25
C ARG A 27 -30.01 -10.84 -7.01
N ASP A 28 -29.61 -11.56 -5.96
CA ASP A 28 -28.20 -11.73 -5.59
C ASP A 28 -27.51 -12.79 -6.47
N ARG A 29 -27.18 -12.40 -7.70
CA ARG A 29 -26.50 -13.28 -8.68
C ARG A 29 -25.13 -13.76 -8.18
N ALA A 30 -24.51 -13.02 -7.26
CA ALA A 30 -23.24 -13.43 -6.65
C ALA A 30 -23.47 -14.62 -5.69
N ARG A 31 -24.51 -14.58 -4.85
CA ARG A 31 -24.92 -15.69 -3.99
C ARG A 31 -25.38 -16.90 -4.77
N GLU A 32 -26.18 -16.73 -5.83
CA GLU A 32 -26.59 -17.83 -6.71
C GLU A 32 -25.39 -18.57 -7.31
N ARG A 33 -24.35 -17.83 -7.74
CA ARG A 33 -23.08 -18.44 -8.17
C ARG A 33 -22.34 -19.14 -7.03
N ARG A 34 -22.37 -18.58 -5.81
CA ARG A 34 -21.73 -19.22 -4.64
C ARG A 34 -22.39 -20.56 -4.30
N GLU A 35 -23.72 -20.63 -4.32
CA GLU A 35 -24.46 -21.87 -4.08
C GLU A 35 -24.24 -22.91 -5.19
N LEU A 36 -24.28 -22.49 -6.46
CA LEU A 36 -24.11 -23.39 -7.60
C LEU A 36 -22.69 -23.95 -7.72
N PHE A 37 -21.68 -23.13 -7.44
CA PHE A 37 -20.26 -23.49 -7.60
C PHE A 37 -19.53 -23.76 -6.27
N GLY A 38 -20.26 -23.79 -5.14
CA GLY A 38 -19.70 -24.07 -3.80
C GLY A 38 -18.61 -23.09 -3.36
N GLN A 39 -18.67 -21.82 -3.79
CA GLN A 39 -17.66 -20.82 -3.42
C GLN A 39 -17.96 -20.23 -2.03
N PRO A 40 -16.96 -20.11 -1.14
CA PRO A 40 -17.17 -19.57 0.21
C PRO A 40 -17.60 -18.09 0.16
N ASP A 41 -18.42 -17.67 1.13
CA ASP A 41 -18.98 -16.31 1.23
C ASP A 41 -17.94 -15.20 1.33
N SER A 42 -16.77 -15.54 1.87
CA SER A 42 -15.60 -14.68 1.89
C SER A 42 -14.53 -15.23 0.95
N ALA A 43 -14.00 -14.38 0.07
CA ALA A 43 -12.75 -14.69 -0.63
C ALA A 43 -11.70 -15.06 0.42
N GLN A 44 -11.22 -16.30 0.42
CA GLN A 44 -10.15 -16.66 1.33
C GLN A 44 -8.95 -15.77 0.98
N PRO A 45 -8.37 -15.04 1.95
CA PRO A 45 -7.22 -14.20 1.68
C PRO A 45 -6.12 -15.10 1.13
N GLY A 46 -5.82 -14.95 -0.16
CA GLY A 46 -4.78 -15.74 -0.81
C GLY A 46 -3.51 -15.60 0.01
N LYS A 47 -2.94 -16.73 0.47
CA LYS A 47 -1.66 -16.74 1.19
C LYS A 47 -0.62 -16.13 0.25
N LYS A 48 -0.34 -14.83 0.40
CA LYS A 48 0.74 -14.18 -0.33
C LYS A 48 2.01 -14.92 0.08
N LYS A 49 2.61 -15.66 -0.84
CA LYS A 49 3.91 -16.28 -0.61
C LYS A 49 4.85 -15.14 -0.23
N LYS A 50 5.31 -15.12 1.02
CA LYS A 50 6.35 -14.18 1.48
C LYS A 50 7.58 -14.49 0.64
N LYS A 51 7.85 -13.68 -0.38
CA LYS A 51 9.14 -13.67 -1.05
C LYS A 51 10.17 -13.42 0.05
N GLY A 52 11.24 -14.22 0.09
CA GLY A 52 12.32 -14.03 1.06
C GLY A 52 12.76 -12.57 1.06
N LYS A 53 12.92 -11.98 2.24
CA LYS A 53 13.38 -10.59 2.36
C LYS A 53 14.84 -10.57 1.95
N VAL A 54 15.10 -10.20 0.69
CA VAL A 54 16.46 -9.88 0.25
C VAL A 54 16.80 -8.53 0.87
N THR A 55 17.80 -8.51 1.74
CA THR A 55 18.31 -7.29 2.33
C THR A 55 19.22 -6.64 1.31
N TYR A 56 18.71 -5.63 0.61
CA TYR A 56 19.52 -4.80 -0.27
C TYR A 56 20.23 -3.72 0.55
N GLU A 57 21.46 -3.41 0.17
CA GLU A 57 22.19 -2.27 0.72
C GLU A 57 21.44 -0.99 0.39
N GLN A 58 21.42 -0.03 1.32
CA GLN A 58 20.70 1.23 1.17
C GLN A 58 21.66 2.42 1.17
N PRO A 59 22.41 2.66 0.08
CA PRO A 59 23.36 3.78 0.02
C PRO A 59 22.70 5.14 0.28
N THR A 60 21.41 5.31 -0.06
CA THR A 60 20.68 6.56 0.21
C THR A 60 20.43 6.81 1.70
N LYS A 61 20.44 5.78 2.54
CA LYS A 61 20.29 5.92 4.00
C LYS A 61 21.62 5.88 4.71
N ASP A 62 22.40 4.85 4.43
CA ASP A 62 23.59 4.52 5.22
C ASP A 62 24.89 4.95 4.52
N GLY A 63 24.81 5.43 3.27
CA GLY A 63 25.99 5.70 2.45
C GLY A 63 26.69 4.41 1.98
N ILE A 64 27.84 4.59 1.30
CA ILE A 64 28.67 3.46 0.86
C ILE A 64 29.68 3.14 1.98
N GLN A 65 29.40 2.08 2.74
CA GLN A 65 30.24 1.65 3.86
C GLN A 65 31.58 1.08 3.38
N SER A 66 32.63 1.17 4.20
CA SER A 66 34.00 0.75 3.85
C SER A 66 34.24 -0.76 3.89
N ASP A 67 33.38 -1.49 4.59
CA ASP A 67 33.40 -2.95 4.68
C ASP A 67 32.89 -3.63 3.39
N ASN A 68 32.08 -2.92 2.60
CA ASN A 68 31.53 -3.37 1.34
C ASN A 68 32.61 -3.65 0.27
N ILE A 69 32.46 -4.78 -0.43
CA ILE A 69 33.41 -5.23 -1.47
C ILE A 69 33.49 -4.21 -2.63
N GLY A 70 32.35 -3.64 -3.02
CA GLY A 70 32.27 -2.57 -4.03
C GLY A 70 33.04 -1.32 -3.64
N ASN A 71 33.00 -0.90 -2.36
CA ASN A 71 33.80 0.23 -1.87
C ASN A 71 35.30 -0.02 -2.06
N LYS A 72 35.78 -1.20 -1.64
CA LYS A 72 37.20 -1.59 -1.80
C LYS A 72 37.62 -1.59 -3.26
N MET A 73 36.77 -2.10 -4.16
CA MET A 73 37.03 -2.08 -5.60
C MET A 73 37.09 -0.66 -6.16
N LEU A 74 36.18 0.24 -5.75
CA LEU A 74 36.20 1.64 -6.16
C LEU A 74 37.50 2.33 -5.71
N GLN A 75 37.91 2.13 -4.45
CA GLN A 75 39.16 2.67 -3.93
C GLN A 75 40.38 2.14 -4.68
N ALA A 76 40.42 0.85 -5.00
CA ALA A 76 41.49 0.25 -5.80
C ALA A 76 41.59 0.84 -7.21
N MET A 77 40.48 1.35 -7.76
CA MET A 77 40.43 2.06 -9.04
C MET A 77 40.72 3.57 -8.91
N GLY A 78 41.14 4.03 -7.73
CA GLY A 78 41.52 5.43 -7.48
C GLY A 78 40.34 6.35 -7.14
N TRP A 79 39.14 5.82 -6.92
CA TRP A 79 38.03 6.61 -6.40
C TRP A 79 38.23 6.89 -4.91
N THR A 80 37.97 8.13 -4.50
CA THR A 80 38.07 8.58 -3.11
C THR A 80 36.69 8.86 -2.53
N ALA A 81 36.44 8.43 -1.29
CA ALA A 81 35.17 8.68 -0.61
C ALA A 81 34.82 10.18 -0.60
N GLY A 82 33.56 10.50 -0.89
CA GLY A 82 33.09 11.89 -0.97
C GLY A 82 33.39 12.60 -2.30
N THR A 83 34.01 11.93 -3.28
CA THR A 83 34.24 12.50 -4.62
C THR A 83 33.31 11.93 -5.68
N GLY A 84 32.95 12.76 -6.66
CA GLY A 84 32.19 12.33 -7.81
C GLY A 84 33.01 11.43 -8.72
N LEU A 85 32.33 10.57 -9.48
CA LEU A 85 32.96 9.75 -10.52
C LEU A 85 33.26 10.57 -11.79
N GLY A 86 34.09 10.03 -12.68
CA GLY A 86 34.47 10.66 -13.95
C GLY A 86 35.84 11.34 -13.92
N LYS A 87 36.38 11.67 -15.10
CA LYS A 87 37.74 12.20 -15.28
C LYS A 87 38.05 13.43 -14.43
N ALA A 88 37.07 14.33 -14.30
CA ALA A 88 37.18 15.57 -13.52
C ALA A 88 36.40 15.49 -12.20
N ARG A 89 36.02 14.29 -11.73
CA ARG A 89 35.20 14.06 -10.53
C ARG A 89 33.85 14.80 -10.56
N GLN A 90 33.32 15.03 -11.75
CA GLN A 90 32.12 15.83 -12.00
C GLN A 90 30.80 15.06 -11.77
N GLY A 91 30.88 13.75 -11.55
CA GLY A 91 29.72 12.91 -11.29
C GLY A 91 29.01 13.27 -9.99
N ILE A 92 27.75 12.84 -9.89
CA ILE A 92 26.93 13.04 -8.69
C ILE A 92 27.59 12.31 -7.51
N VAL A 93 27.78 13.04 -6.41
CA VAL A 93 28.41 12.52 -5.19
C VAL A 93 27.41 11.75 -4.32
N ASN A 94 26.24 12.35 -4.07
CA ASN A 94 25.23 11.78 -3.20
C ASN A 94 24.18 10.99 -3.99
N PRO A 95 23.76 9.79 -3.55
CA PRO A 95 22.73 9.03 -4.22
C PRO A 95 21.43 9.84 -4.41
N ILE A 96 20.79 9.70 -5.57
CA ILE A 96 19.48 10.30 -5.82
C ILE A 96 18.42 9.52 -5.05
N SER A 97 17.60 10.23 -4.28
CA SER A 97 16.47 9.64 -3.56
C SER A 97 15.20 9.68 -4.42
N ALA A 98 14.51 8.54 -4.51
CA ALA A 98 13.19 8.45 -5.13
C ALA A 98 12.10 8.58 -4.06
N LYS A 99 11.15 9.48 -4.28
CA LYS A 99 9.97 9.67 -3.41
C LYS A 99 8.91 8.63 -3.73
N MET A 100 8.43 7.91 -2.73
CA MET A 100 7.32 6.97 -2.90
C MET A 100 5.96 7.68 -2.78
N ARG A 101 5.05 7.36 -3.69
CA ARG A 101 3.67 7.86 -3.68
C ARG A 101 2.67 6.73 -3.44
N ASN A 102 1.50 7.08 -2.92
CA ASN A 102 0.40 6.13 -2.84
C ASN A 102 0.05 5.65 -4.26
N ARG A 103 0.07 4.33 -4.47
CA ARG A 103 -0.10 3.70 -5.79
C ARG A 103 -1.39 4.12 -6.50
N THR A 104 -2.45 4.43 -5.75
CA THR A 104 -3.75 4.82 -6.30
C THR A 104 -3.96 6.31 -6.42
N ALA A 105 -3.01 7.14 -5.97
CA ALA A 105 -3.15 8.59 -6.04
C ALA A 105 -2.79 9.10 -7.44
N GLY A 106 -3.62 10.01 -7.98
CA GLY A 106 -3.32 10.69 -9.23
C GLY A 106 -2.05 11.53 -9.15
N LEU A 107 -1.37 11.73 -10.29
CA LEU A 107 -0.23 12.64 -10.38
C LEU A 107 -0.69 14.08 -10.06
N GLY A 108 0.13 14.82 -9.31
CA GLY A 108 -0.20 16.19 -8.89
C GLY A 108 -1.12 16.34 -7.68
N LEU A 109 -1.76 15.25 -7.19
CA LEU A 109 -2.56 15.31 -5.95
C LEU A 109 -1.66 15.66 -4.76
N LYS A 110 -2.04 16.68 -3.97
CA LYS A 110 -1.38 17.03 -2.70
C LYS A 110 -1.55 15.88 -1.69
N GLY A 111 -0.58 15.67 -0.81
CA GLY A 111 -0.64 14.57 0.17
C GLY A 111 -0.39 13.16 -0.36
N SER A 112 -0.20 13.01 -1.68
CA SER A 112 0.07 11.70 -2.28
C SER A 112 1.47 11.15 -1.99
N ASP A 113 2.40 12.02 -1.61
CA ASP A 113 3.75 11.67 -1.13
C ASP A 113 3.69 11.52 0.39
N PHE A 114 4.08 10.36 0.87
CA PHE A 114 4.05 10.04 2.30
C PHE A 114 5.47 9.89 2.88
N GLY A 115 6.50 10.36 2.17
CA GLY A 115 7.87 10.41 2.67
C GLY A 115 8.48 9.03 2.93
N ALA A 116 7.92 7.98 2.34
CA ALA A 116 8.54 6.67 2.34
C ALA A 116 9.65 6.62 1.29
N THR A 117 10.71 5.94 1.67
CA THR A 117 11.88 5.65 0.84
C THR A 117 11.92 4.16 0.57
N ALA A 118 12.61 3.76 -0.51
CA ALA A 118 12.77 2.34 -0.87
C ALA A 118 13.38 1.48 0.24
N GLY A 119 14.03 2.14 1.20
CA GLY A 119 14.67 1.52 2.33
C GLY A 119 13.82 1.32 3.59
N ASP A 120 12.58 1.81 3.60
CA ASP A 120 11.70 1.73 4.77
C ASP A 120 11.13 0.31 4.92
N SER A 121 10.98 -0.14 6.16
CA SER A 121 10.32 -1.42 6.41
C SER A 121 8.82 -1.31 6.08
N GLU A 122 8.17 -2.42 5.80
CA GLU A 122 6.71 -2.44 5.56
C GLU A 122 5.92 -1.77 6.71
N ARG A 123 6.38 -1.94 7.96
CA ARG A 123 5.79 -1.26 9.12
C ARG A 123 5.98 0.25 9.06
N ASP A 124 7.18 0.72 8.70
CA ASP A 124 7.48 2.15 8.59
C ASP A 124 6.69 2.78 7.45
N ILE A 125 6.60 2.10 6.31
CA ILE A 125 5.80 2.53 5.16
C ILE A 125 4.34 2.69 5.57
N LEU A 126 3.75 1.70 6.25
CA LEU A 126 2.36 1.76 6.72
C LEU A 126 2.15 2.89 7.74
N LYS A 127 3.09 3.06 8.68
CA LYS A 127 3.02 4.12 9.69
C LYS A 127 3.10 5.52 9.05
N LYS A 128 4.06 5.72 8.13
CA LYS A 128 4.21 6.98 7.39
C LYS A 128 3.00 7.28 6.52
N MET A 129 2.47 6.26 5.83
CA MET A 129 1.25 6.41 5.03
C MET A 129 0.02 6.77 5.87
N ALA A 130 -0.15 6.14 7.03
CA ALA A 130 -1.25 6.45 7.94
C ALA A 130 -1.13 7.87 8.50
N GLN A 131 0.08 8.27 8.89
CA GLN A 131 0.36 9.61 9.39
C GLN A 131 0.17 10.69 8.33
N SER A 132 0.59 10.46 7.08
CA SER A 132 0.41 11.44 6.01
C SER A 132 -1.07 11.70 5.76
N ARG A 133 -1.89 10.64 5.66
CA ARG A 133 -3.34 10.76 5.47
C ARG A 133 -4.00 11.62 6.54
N TYR A 134 -3.60 11.44 7.81
CA TYR A 134 -4.15 12.22 8.93
C TYR A 134 -3.77 13.70 8.84
N ASN A 135 -2.53 14.00 8.46
CA ASN A 135 -2.03 15.37 8.38
C ASN A 135 -2.55 16.15 7.15
N ASP A 136 -3.05 15.46 6.13
CA ASP A 136 -3.60 16.08 4.90
C ASP A 136 -5.09 16.48 5.06
N ASP A 137 -5.76 16.08 6.15
CA ASP A 137 -7.18 16.36 6.42
C ASP A 137 -7.43 17.71 7.14
N ASP A 138 -6.38 18.53 7.40
CA ASP A 138 -6.43 19.94 7.88
C ASP A 138 -6.04 20.93 6.77
#